data_AF-A0A315ZTP5-F1
#
_entry.id   AF-A0A315ZTP5-F1
#
_cell.length_a   1.000
_cell.length_b   1.000
_cell.length_c   1.000
_cell.angle_alpha   90.00
_cell.angle_beta   90.00
_cell.angle_gamma   90.00
#
_symmetry.space_group_name_H-M   'P 1'
#
loop_
_entity.id
_entity.type
_entity.pdbx_description
1 polymer ?
#
loop_
_entity_poly.entity_id
_entity_poly.type
_entity_poly.pdbx_seq_one_letter_code
_entity_poly.pdbx_strand_id
1 'polypeptide(L)' 'MSTHIDDIDEKILAEAQDLLGAPTPQDAVNQALREAVRNRLVAQYMELMKQQGTSQSHSPRDDAWR' A
#
# COMPACT_ATOMS: atom_id res chain seq x y z
N MET A 1 0.99 -18.70 -19.44
CA MET A 1 1.00 -19.50 -18.21
C MET A 1 -0.29 -19.20 -17.47
N SER A 2 -1.12 -20.20 -17.19
CA SER A 2 -2.27 -20.04 -16.30
C SER A 2 -1.78 -20.27 -14.87
N THR A 3 -1.92 -19.26 -14.01
CA THR A 3 -1.64 -19.37 -12.57
C THR A 3 -2.95 -19.65 -11.85
N HIS A 4 -3.01 -20.80 -11.18
CA HIS A 4 -4.15 -21.21 -10.37
C HIS A 4 -3.90 -20.83 -8.90
N ILE A 5 -4.95 -20.45 -8.19
CA ILE A 5 -4.93 -20.28 -6.73
C ILE A 5 -5.98 -21.24 -6.19
N ASP A 6 -5.55 -22.18 -5.36
CA ASP A 6 -6.45 -23.13 -4.70
C ASP A 6 -6.90 -22.57 -3.34
N ASP A 7 -8.06 -23.02 -2.88
CA ASP A 7 -8.61 -22.75 -1.53
C ASP A 7 -8.90 -21.27 -1.20
N ILE A 8 -9.47 -20.51 -2.14
CA ILE A 8 -10.04 -19.20 -1.82
C ILE A 8 -11.44 -19.36 -1.23
N ASP A 9 -11.69 -18.74 -0.08
CA ASP A 9 -13.05 -18.65 0.48
C ASP A 9 -13.96 -17.86 -0.49
N GLU A 10 -14.94 -18.56 -1.06
CA GLU A 10 -15.87 -18.01 -2.05
C GLU A 10 -16.68 -16.83 -1.52
N LYS A 11 -16.98 -16.78 -0.22
CA LYS A 11 -17.75 -15.67 0.37
C LYS A 11 -16.92 -14.40 0.42
N ILE A 12 -15.66 -14.54 0.84
CA ILE A 12 -14.71 -13.41 0.88
C ILE A 12 -14.44 -12.92 -0.54
N LEU A 13 -14.31 -13.83 -1.50
CA LEU A 13 -14.07 -13.48 -2.90
C LEU A 13 -15.26 -12.77 -3.55
N ALA A 14 -16.49 -13.17 -3.21
CA ALA A 14 -17.70 -12.49 -3.67
C ALA A 14 -17.82 -11.08 -3.05
N GLU A 15 -17.61 -10.96 -1.74
CA GLU A 15 -17.61 -9.66 -1.06
C GLU A 15 -16.53 -8.72 -1.63
N ALA A 16 -15.33 -9.24 -1.89
CA ALA A 16 -14.26 -8.47 -2.52
C ALA A 16 -14.60 -8.03 -3.95
N GLN A 17 -15.27 -8.88 -4.75
CA GLN A 17 -15.75 -8.49 -6.08
C GLN A 17 -16.76 -7.35 -6.01
N ASP A 18 -17.73 -7.44 -5.09
CA ASP A 18 -18.74 -6.41 -4.90
C ASP A 18 -18.12 -5.08 -4.44
N LEU A 19 -17.21 -5.14 -3.46
CA LEU A 19 -16.52 -3.96 -2.93
C LEU A 19 -15.63 -3.27 -3.97
N LEU A 20 -14.96 -4.06 -4.81
CA LEU A 20 -14.05 -3.54 -5.85
C LEU A 20 -14.75 -3.22 -7.17
N GLY A 21 -16.03 -3.58 -7.32
CA GLY A 21 -16.76 -3.49 -8.58
C GLY A 21 -16.08 -4.29 -9.69
N ALA A 22 -15.44 -5.41 -9.33
CA ALA A 22 -14.64 -6.20 -10.27
C ALA A 22 -15.55 -7.12 -11.11
N PRO A 23 -15.40 -7.14 -12.44
CA PRO A 23 -16.28 -7.91 -13.32
C PRO A 23 -16.02 -9.42 -13.26
N THR A 24 -14.86 -9.83 -12.75
CA THR A 24 -14.51 -11.24 -12.56
C THR A 24 -13.80 -11.46 -11.22
N PRO A 25 -13.85 -12.68 -10.66
CA PRO A 25 -13.10 -13.03 -9.46
C PRO A 25 -11.60 -12.82 -9.61
N GLN A 26 -11.06 -13.12 -10.80
CA GLN A 26 -9.66 -12.90 -11.10
C GLN A 26 -9.28 -11.42 -11.07
N ASP A 27 -10.15 -10.54 -11.57
CA ASP A 27 -9.93 -9.10 -11.52
C ASP A 27 -9.96 -8.57 -10.08
N ALA A 28 -10.86 -9.08 -9.24
CA ALA A 28 -10.91 -8.73 -7.83
C ALA A 28 -9.61 -9.10 -7.10
N VAL A 29 -9.12 -10.33 -7.29
CA VAL A 29 -7.85 -10.79 -6.70
C VAL A 29 -6.67 -9.94 -7.20
N ASN A 30 -6.59 -9.70 -8.51
CA ASN A 30 -5.52 -8.90 -9.09
C ASN A 30 -5.52 -7.45 -8.56
N GLN A 31 -6.69 -6.84 -8.41
CA GLN A 31 -6.82 -5.50 -7.85
C GLN A 31 -6.46 -5.47 -6.37
N ALA A 32 -6.97 -6.41 -5.57
CA ALA A 32 -6.65 -6.52 -4.16
C ALA A 32 -5.13 -6.68 -3.92
N LEU A 33 -4.46 -7.51 -4.72
CA LEU A 33 -3.00 -7.69 -4.65
C LEU A 33 -2.24 -6.40 -4.99
N ARG A 34 -2.67 -5.65 -6.01
CA ARG A 34 -2.05 -4.36 -6.35
C ARG A 34 -2.18 -3.34 -5.23
N GLU A 35 -3.35 -3.25 -4.60
CA GLU A 35 -3.58 -2.33 -3.50
C GLU A 35 -2.82 -2.74 -2.24
N ALA A 36 -2.70 -4.03 -1.94
CA ALA A 36 -1.85 -4.53 -0.86
C ALA A 36 -0.37 -4.13 -1.05
N VAL A 37 0.16 -4.29 -2.27
CA VAL A 37 1.52 -3.87 -2.61
C VAL A 37 1.66 -2.34 -2.53
N ARG A 38 0.71 -1.58 -3.07
CA ARG A 38 0.70 -0.11 -2.99
C ARG A 38 0.77 0.36 -1.54
N ASN A 39 -0.08 -0.17 -0.67
CA ASN A 39 -0.12 0.19 0.75
C ASN A 39 1.20 -0.12 1.45
N ARG A 40 1.83 -1.25 1.12
CA ARG A 40 3.15 -1.60 1.66
C ARG A 40 4.23 -0.62 1.22
N LEU A 41 4.23 -0.22 -0.05
CA LEU A 41 5.19 0.76 -0.59
C LEU A 41 4.99 2.15 0.03
N VAL A 42 3.73 2.58 0.17
CA VAL A 42 3.40 3.87 0.82
C VAL A 42 3.87 3.87 2.28
N ALA A 43 3.66 2.78 3.02
CA ALA A 43 4.14 2.66 4.39
C ALA A 43 5.68 2.75 4.48
N GLN A 44 6.41 2.09 3.57
CA GLN A 44 7.88 2.18 3.50
C GLN A 44 8.35 3.59 3.14
N TYR A 45 7.67 4.25 2.20
CA TYR A 45 7.98 5.62 1.82
C TYR A 45 7.79 6.60 2.98
N MET A 46 6.66 6.50 3.70
CA MET A 46 6.42 7.33 4.89
C MET A 46 7.49 7.11 5.97
N GLU A 47 7.93 5.87 6.17
CA GLU A 47 9.00 5.56 7.13
C GLU A 47 10.34 6.18 6.71
N LEU A 48 10.70 6.08 5.43
CA LEU A 48 11.90 6.73 4.88
C LEU A 48 11.84 8.26 5.06
N MET A 49 10.69 8.86 4.77
CA MET A 49 10.50 10.31 4.92
C MET A 49 10.61 10.77 6.38
N LYS A 50 10.15 9.97 7.35
CA LYS A 50 10.35 10.27 8.78
C LYS A 50 11.83 10.28 9.15
N GLN A 51 12.59 9.31 8.67
CA GLN A 51 14.03 9.19 8.95
C GLN A 51 14.84 10.31 8.29
N GLN A 52 14.42 10.79 7.12
CA GLN A 52 15.05 11.94 6.45
C GLN A 52 14.63 13.28 7.08
N GLY A 53 13.38 13.42 7.53
CA GLY A 53 12.85 14.62 8.18
C GLY A 53 13.51 14.92 9.54
N THR A 54 14.00 13.91 10.24
CA THR A 54 14.80 14.11 11.47
C THR A 54 16.19 14.68 11.21
N SER A 55 16.66 14.71 9.96
CA SER A 55 18.01 15.19 9.59
C SER A 55 18.04 16.65 9.14
N GLN A 56 16.91 17.37 9.10
CA GLN A 56 16.86 18.77 8.65
C GLN A 56 16.03 19.70 9.56
N SER A 57 16.09 19.53 10.89
CA SER A 57 15.75 20.62 11.81
C SER A 57 17.02 21.35 12.28
N HIS A 58 17.67 22.07 11.37
CA HIS A 58 18.41 23.26 11.77
C HIS A 58 17.55 24.43 11.34
N SER A 59 16.81 24.96 12.30
CA SER A 59 16.08 26.20 12.09
C SER A 59 17.11 27.29 11.80
N PRO A 60 16.96 28.11 10.75
CA PRO A 60 17.83 29.27 10.52
C PRO A 60 17.90 30.24 11.70
N ARG A 61 16.96 30.13 12.66
CA ARG A 61 16.99 30.89 13.92
C ARG A 61 18.03 30.38 14.93
N ASP A 62 18.43 29.11 14.86
CA ASP A 62 19.42 28.55 15.80
C ASP A 62 20.85 28.97 15.45
N ASP A 63 21.13 29.23 14.17
CA ASP A 63 22.41 29.79 13.70
C ASP A 63 22.52 31.33 13.88
N ALA A 64 21.41 32.02 14.12
CA ALA A 64 21.39 33.48 14.29
C ALA A 64 21.84 33.96 15.69
N TRP A 65 22.04 33.02 16.63
CA TRP A 65 22.41 33.31 18.02
C TRP A 65 23.75 32.66 18.45
N ARG A 66 24.56 32.18 17.50
CA ARG A 66 25.97 31.83 17.70
C ARG A 66 26.87 32.91 17.13
#